data_AF-A0A4U1JEY8-F1
#
_entry.id   AF-A0A4U1JEY8-F1
#
_cell.length_a   1.000
_cell.length_b   1.000
_cell.length_c   1.000
_cell.angle_alpha   90.00
_cell.angle_beta   90.00
_cell.angle_gamma   90.00
#
_symmetry.space_group_name_H-M   'P 1'
#
loop_
_entity.id
_entity.type
_entity.pdbx_description
1 polymer ?
#
loop_
_entity_poly.entity_id
_entity_poly.type
_entity_poly.pdbx_seq_one_letter_code
_entity_poly.pdbx_strand_id
1 'polypeptide(L)'
;MTCAQNELVVGLRGRVDSTVGALGLICARMLENGTFTNHDERPMIGGTTGEAFSSECPQSEAVIAVRGRAASTLDRIGVRCARVRPWVQMGAPGSIEPSFGGTGGVPFTETCPPGYFLQGLLGYAAGAVHSTQSLCVPIVT
;
A
#
# COMPACT_ATOMS: atom_id res chain seq x y z
N MET A 1 10.83 -1.89 2.63
CA MET A 1 10.62 -1.70 1.18
C MET A 1 10.08 -0.30 0.96
N THR A 2 10.69 0.49 0.09
CA THR A 2 10.34 1.91 -0.12
C THR A 2 10.34 2.24 -1.60
N CYS A 3 9.49 3.17 -2.01
CA CYS A 3 9.60 3.81 -3.31
C CYS A 3 10.81 4.78 -3.33
N ALA A 4 11.19 5.27 -4.51
CA ALA A 4 12.23 6.29 -4.61
C ALA A 4 11.79 7.60 -3.94
N GLN A 5 12.73 8.51 -3.68
CA GLN A 5 12.49 9.72 -2.88
C GLN A 5 11.37 10.63 -3.41
N ASN A 6 11.12 10.60 -4.73
CA ASN A 6 10.09 11.40 -5.40
C ASN A 6 8.90 10.55 -5.89
N GLU A 7 8.77 9.33 -5.39
CA GLU A 7 7.69 8.42 -5.75
C GLU A 7 6.79 8.16 -4.56
N LEU A 8 5.52 7.90 -4.87
CA LEU A 8 4.50 7.50 -3.92
C LEU A 8 4.07 6.08 -4.23
N VAL A 9 3.57 5.39 -3.20
CA VAL A 9 2.91 4.10 -3.40
C VAL A 9 1.56 4.35 -4.06
N VAL A 10 1.35 3.76 -5.22
CA VAL A 10 0.10 3.80 -5.99
C VAL A 10 -0.58 2.44 -6.03
N GLY A 11 -0.03 1.44 -5.36
CA GLY A 11 -0.64 0.13 -5.27
C GLY A 11 0.21 -0.87 -4.49
N LEU A 12 -0.37 -2.04 -4.27
CA LEU A 12 0.31 -3.20 -3.70
C LEU A 12 0.23 -4.36 -4.67
N ARG A 13 1.26 -5.20 -4.63
CA ARG A 13 1.25 -6.51 -5.29
C ARG A 13 1.74 -7.56 -4.32
N GLY A 14 1.47 -8.82 -4.59
CA GLY A 14 1.94 -9.86 -3.70
C GLY A 14 1.51 -11.26 -4.08
N ARG A 15 1.65 -12.15 -3.11
CA ARG A 15 1.12 -13.51 -3.16
C ARG A 15 0.29 -13.80 -1.93
N VAL A 16 -0.80 -14.53 -2.12
CA VAL A 16 -1.79 -14.75 -1.07
C VAL A 16 -2.38 -16.16 -1.12
N ASP A 17 -2.63 -16.70 0.07
CA ASP A 17 -3.42 -17.90 0.29
C ASP A 17 -4.46 -17.63 1.40
N SER A 18 -4.39 -18.38 2.51
CA SER A 18 -5.05 -18.01 3.76
C SER A 18 -4.42 -16.80 4.45
N THR A 19 -3.17 -16.50 4.14
CA THR A 19 -2.36 -15.37 4.65
C THR A 19 -1.64 -14.68 3.50
N VAL A 20 -1.10 -13.49 3.77
CA VAL A 20 -0.26 -12.74 2.83
C VAL A 20 1.15 -13.34 2.87
N GLY A 21 1.44 -14.20 1.90
CA GLY A 21 2.72 -14.89 1.77
C GLY A 21 3.84 -13.97 1.29
N ALA A 22 3.53 -13.04 0.38
CA ALA A 22 4.49 -12.06 -0.11
C ALA A 22 3.85 -10.70 -0.39
N LEU A 23 4.64 -9.63 -0.27
CA LEU A 23 4.19 -8.27 -0.49
C LEU A 23 5.25 -7.44 -1.21
N GLY A 24 4.82 -6.68 -2.22
CA GLY A 24 5.58 -5.71 -3.00
C GLY A 24 4.83 -4.38 -3.10
N LEU A 25 5.55 -3.30 -3.38
CA LEU A 25 4.96 -1.99 -3.67
C LEU A 25 4.86 -1.80 -5.18
N ILE A 26 3.84 -1.05 -5.60
CA ILE A 26 3.75 -0.45 -6.92
C ILE A 26 3.95 1.05 -6.71
N CYS A 27 5.00 1.60 -7.32
CA CYS A 27 5.45 2.97 -7.15
C CYS A 27 5.22 3.78 -8.41
N ALA A 28 4.92 5.06 -8.26
CA ALA A 28 4.93 5.99 -9.38
C ALA A 28 5.29 7.40 -8.90
N ARG A 29 5.90 8.18 -9.79
CA ARG A 29 6.21 9.59 -9.54
C ARG A 29 4.98 10.44 -9.86
N MET A 30 4.65 11.36 -8.97
CA MET A 30 3.63 12.37 -9.24
C MET A 30 4.19 13.46 -10.16
N LEU A 31 3.43 13.82 -11.18
CA LEU A 31 3.69 14.95 -12.08
C LEU A 31 3.00 16.22 -11.56
N GLU A 32 3.44 17.39 -12.00
CA GLU A 32 2.91 18.70 -11.56
C GLU A 32 1.39 18.86 -11.81
N ASN A 33 0.87 18.20 -12.84
CA ASN A 33 -0.56 18.17 -13.16
C ASN A 33 -1.40 17.28 -12.21
N GLY A 34 -0.78 16.60 -11.23
CA GLY A 34 -1.43 15.70 -10.29
C GLY A 34 -1.69 14.28 -10.81
N THR A 35 -1.17 13.94 -12.00
CA THR A 35 -1.18 12.58 -12.54
C THR A 35 0.09 11.83 -12.13
N PHE A 36 0.10 10.50 -12.29
CA PHE A 36 1.27 9.66 -12.01
C PHE A 36 1.96 9.20 -13.30
N THR A 37 3.27 9.01 -13.23
CA THR A 37 4.05 8.36 -14.30
C THR A 37 3.67 6.89 -14.46
N ASN A 38 4.32 6.19 -15.39
CA ASN A 38 4.26 4.74 -15.46
C ASN A 38 4.57 4.11 -14.09
N HIS A 39 3.83 3.04 -13.80
CA HIS A 39 3.96 2.30 -12.56
C HIS A 39 5.20 1.41 -12.61
N ASP A 40 5.94 1.40 -11.52
CA ASP A 40 7.16 0.62 -11.35
C ASP A 40 7.03 -0.29 -10.14
N GLU A 41 7.19 -1.59 -10.37
CA GLU A 41 7.05 -2.61 -9.33
C GLU A 41 8.34 -2.71 -8.51
N ARG A 42 8.21 -2.82 -7.19
CA ARG A 42 9.34 -3.12 -6.30
C ARG A 42 9.46 -4.63 -6.06
N PRO A 43 10.68 -5.11 -5.72
CA PRO A 43 10.86 -6.47 -5.25
C PRO A 43 9.92 -6.78 -4.07
N MET A 44 9.40 -8.01 -4.05
CA MET A 44 8.54 -8.47 -2.96
C MET A 44 9.39 -8.96 -1.79
N ILE A 45 8.87 -8.82 -0.57
CA ILE A 45 9.34 -9.53 0.62
C ILE A 45 8.40 -10.71 0.92
N GLY A 46 8.92 -11.76 1.55
CA GLY A 46 8.14 -12.94 1.94
C GLY A 46 8.46 -14.18 1.13
N GLY A 47 7.52 -15.12 1.11
CA GLY A 47 7.65 -16.42 0.47
C GLY A 47 7.34 -16.42 -1.02
N THR A 48 7.39 -17.61 -1.61
CA THR A 48 7.09 -17.84 -3.03
C THR A 48 5.82 -18.66 -3.23
N THR A 49 5.02 -18.91 -2.20
CA THR A 49 3.78 -19.68 -2.29
C THR A 49 2.56 -18.76 -2.42
N GLY A 50 1.43 -19.31 -2.87
CA GLY A 50 0.16 -18.60 -3.02
C GLY A 50 -0.07 -17.99 -4.41
N GLU A 51 -1.31 -17.55 -4.63
CA GLU A 51 -1.76 -16.92 -5.87
C GLU A 51 -1.29 -15.47 -5.93
N ALA A 52 -0.87 -15.03 -7.12
CA ALA A 52 -0.43 -13.66 -7.33
C ALA A 52 -1.63 -12.69 -7.30
N PHE A 53 -1.44 -11.51 -6.71
CA PHE A 53 -2.40 -10.43 -6.76
C PHE A 53 -1.74 -9.08 -7.07
N SER A 54 -2.51 -8.17 -7.65
CA SER A 54 -2.19 -6.75 -7.81
C SER A 54 -3.41 -5.91 -7.42
N SER A 55 -3.17 -4.81 -6.75
CA SER A 55 -4.16 -3.85 -6.28
C SER A 55 -3.64 -2.45 -6.48
N GLU A 56 -4.05 -1.83 -7.58
CA GLU A 56 -3.60 -0.49 -7.96
C GLU A 56 -4.70 0.53 -7.68
N CYS A 57 -4.29 1.69 -7.19
CA CYS A 57 -5.17 2.83 -7.05
C CYS A 57 -5.69 3.27 -8.44
N PRO A 58 -6.92 3.80 -8.51
CA PRO A 58 -7.42 4.38 -9.74
C PRO A 58 -6.56 5.54 -10.23
N GLN A 59 -6.68 5.89 -11.51
CA GLN A 59 -5.86 6.91 -12.13
C GLN A 59 -5.87 8.23 -11.33
N SER A 60 -4.68 8.76 -11.06
CA SER A 60 -4.45 10.01 -10.29
C SER A 60 -4.74 9.91 -8.78
N GLU A 61 -4.76 8.70 -8.22
CA GLU A 61 -4.79 8.48 -6.76
C GLU A 61 -3.51 7.81 -6.26
N ALA A 62 -3.12 8.13 -5.03
CA ALA A 62 -2.04 7.47 -4.31
C ALA A 62 -2.56 6.86 -3.00
N VAL A 63 -1.83 5.89 -2.48
CA VAL A 63 -2.18 5.20 -1.23
C VAL A 63 -2.01 6.16 -0.04
N ILE A 64 -3.09 6.29 0.73
CA ILE A 64 -3.15 7.07 1.96
C ILE A 64 -3.38 6.20 3.20
N ALA A 65 -3.80 4.95 3.03
CA ALA A 65 -3.97 4.03 4.15
C ALA A 65 -3.69 2.59 3.74
N VAL A 66 -3.14 1.83 4.68
CA VAL A 66 -3.09 0.37 4.64
C VAL A 66 -4.16 -0.15 5.59
N ARG A 67 -4.91 -1.15 5.14
CA ARG A 67 -5.93 -1.82 5.94
C ARG A 67 -5.77 -3.31 5.82
N GLY A 68 -6.17 -4.03 6.85
CA GLY A 68 -5.94 -5.46 6.83
C GLY A 68 -6.45 -6.17 8.07
N ARG A 69 -5.97 -7.40 8.23
CA ARG A 69 -6.15 -8.22 9.42
C ARG A 69 -4.84 -8.91 9.74
N ALA A 70 -4.48 -8.97 11.00
CA ALA A 70 -3.24 -9.62 11.43
C ALA A 70 -3.41 -10.34 12.78
N ALA A 71 -2.66 -11.42 12.95
CA ALA A 71 -2.38 -12.09 14.22
C ALA A 71 -0.88 -12.37 14.32
N SER A 72 -0.46 -13.65 14.31
CA SER A 72 0.95 -14.04 14.23
C SER A 72 1.57 -13.73 12.86
N THR A 73 0.72 -13.61 11.84
CA THR A 73 1.05 -13.25 10.46
C THR A 73 0.04 -12.25 9.93
N LEU A 74 0.34 -11.65 8.78
CA LEU A 74 -0.58 -10.79 8.05
C LEU A 74 -1.60 -11.67 7.32
N ASP A 75 -2.83 -11.75 7.83
CA ASP A 75 -3.90 -12.58 7.25
C ASP A 75 -4.49 -11.94 5.99
N ARG A 76 -4.63 -10.61 5.99
CA ARG A 76 -5.26 -9.85 4.91
C ARG A 76 -4.67 -8.47 4.77
N ILE A 77 -4.56 -7.98 3.53
CA ILE A 77 -4.12 -6.63 3.23
C ILE A 77 -4.93 -6.00 2.10
N GLY A 78 -5.13 -4.69 2.17
CA GLY A 78 -5.61 -3.84 1.10
C GLY A 78 -5.25 -2.39 1.37
N VAL A 79 -5.62 -1.52 0.44
CA VAL A 79 -5.28 -0.09 0.52
C VAL A 79 -6.50 0.79 0.40
N ARG A 80 -6.34 2.02 0.88
CA ARG A 80 -7.21 3.14 0.55
C ARG A 80 -6.39 4.17 -0.19
N CYS A 81 -6.99 4.69 -1.25
CA CYS A 81 -6.39 5.65 -2.15
C CYS A 81 -7.07 7.01 -1.98
N ALA A 82 -6.38 8.06 -2.39
CA ALA A 82 -6.99 9.38 -2.56
C ALA A 82 -6.29 10.18 -3.63
N ARG A 83 -7.05 11.07 -4.26
CA ARG A 83 -6.48 12.12 -5.10
C ARG A 83 -5.69 13.09 -4.26
N VAL A 84 -4.60 13.60 -4.81
CA VAL A 84 -3.64 14.41 -4.06
C VAL A 84 -4.25 15.70 -3.51
N ARG A 85 -4.88 16.52 -4.37
CA ARG A 85 -5.44 17.81 -3.94
C ARG A 85 -6.56 17.68 -2.89
N PRO A 86 -7.61 16.86 -3.07
CA PRO A 86 -8.66 16.70 -2.07
C PRO A 86 -8.14 16.16 -0.74
N TRP A 87 -7.16 15.25 -0.78
CA TRP A 87 -6.55 14.71 0.43
C TRP A 87 -5.77 15.76 1.21
N VAL A 88 -4.91 16.53 0.54
CA VAL A 88 -4.09 17.56 1.17
C VAL A 88 -4.96 18.70 1.73
N GLN A 89 -5.98 19.14 0.98
CA GLN A 89 -6.76 20.33 1.35
C GLN A 89 -7.86 20.04 2.37
N MET A 90 -8.50 18.87 2.28
CA MET A 90 -9.73 18.56 3.04
C MET A 90 -9.63 17.26 3.83
N GLY A 91 -8.52 16.52 3.73
CA GLY A 91 -8.44 15.16 4.26
C GLY A 91 -9.48 14.22 3.63
N ALA A 92 -9.92 14.53 2.39
CA ALA A 92 -10.99 13.79 1.74
C ALA A 92 -10.43 12.47 1.15
N PRO A 93 -10.79 11.31 1.72
CA PRO A 93 -10.31 10.05 1.20
C PRO A 93 -11.02 9.68 -0.10
N GLY A 94 -10.33 8.96 -0.98
CA GLY A 94 -10.88 8.47 -2.24
C GLY A 94 -11.23 6.98 -2.18
N SER A 95 -10.77 6.26 -3.19
CA SER A 95 -11.16 4.89 -3.49
C SER A 95 -10.68 3.90 -2.43
N ILE A 96 -11.45 2.83 -2.27
CA ILE A 96 -11.13 1.74 -1.37
C ILE A 96 -10.90 0.51 -2.25
N GLU A 97 -9.65 0.05 -2.31
CA GLU A 97 -9.30 -1.08 -3.16
C GLU A 97 -9.64 -2.43 -2.51
N PRO A 98 -9.82 -3.49 -3.30
CA PRO A 98 -10.03 -4.84 -2.79
C PRO A 98 -8.95 -5.24 -1.77
N SER A 99 -9.34 -6.09 -0.82
CA SER A 99 -8.40 -6.69 0.13
C SER A 99 -8.19 -8.16 -0.19
N PHE A 100 -6.95 -8.61 -0.05
CA PHE A 100 -6.49 -9.94 -0.40
C PHE A 100 -6.08 -10.69 0.87
N GLY A 101 -6.51 -11.95 0.97
CA GLY A 101 -6.18 -12.85 2.08
C GLY A 101 -7.37 -13.33 2.88
N GLY A 102 -7.09 -14.06 3.96
CA GLY A 102 -8.07 -14.74 4.79
C GLY A 102 -8.90 -13.82 5.68
N THR A 103 -9.78 -14.45 6.48
CA THR A 103 -10.65 -13.78 7.45
C THR A 103 -10.10 -13.85 8.89
N GLY A 104 -8.92 -14.47 9.07
CA GLY A 104 -8.21 -14.55 10.35
C GLY A 104 -7.77 -13.20 10.91
N GLY A 105 -7.16 -13.23 12.09
CA GLY A 105 -6.58 -12.05 12.73
C GLY A 105 -7.57 -10.98 13.20
N VAL A 106 -7.03 -9.89 13.75
CA VAL A 106 -7.76 -8.71 14.20
C VAL A 106 -7.69 -7.63 13.11
N PRO A 107 -8.80 -6.95 12.78
CA PRO A 107 -8.77 -5.89 11.77
C PRO A 107 -7.96 -4.69 12.23
N PHE A 108 -7.23 -4.08 11.29
CA PHE A 108 -6.51 -2.83 11.52
C PHE A 108 -6.65 -1.89 10.32
N THR A 109 -6.42 -0.61 10.56
CA THR A 109 -6.27 0.40 9.51
C THR A 109 -5.27 1.44 9.98
N GLU A 110 -4.20 1.62 9.22
CA GLU A 110 -3.21 2.68 9.40
C GLU A 110 -3.39 3.69 8.30
N THR A 111 -3.86 4.89 8.65
CA THR A 111 -4.08 5.99 7.70
C THR A 111 -3.02 7.05 7.94
N CYS A 112 -2.35 7.48 6.87
CA CYS A 112 -1.48 8.64 6.92
C CYS A 112 -2.30 9.89 7.31
N PRO A 113 -1.70 10.89 7.97
CA PRO A 113 -2.39 12.17 8.18
C PRO A 113 -2.71 12.89 6.85
N PRO A 114 -3.70 13.80 6.81
CA PRO A 114 -3.90 14.68 5.67
C PRO A 114 -2.60 15.40 5.27
N GLY A 115 -2.31 15.44 3.97
CA GLY A 115 -1.06 15.99 3.44
C GLY A 115 0.12 15.00 3.39
N TYR A 116 -0.03 13.81 3.97
CA TYR A 116 0.94 12.72 3.90
C TYR A 116 0.44 11.58 3.04
N PHE A 117 1.37 10.92 2.35
CA PHE A 117 1.12 9.75 1.53
C PHE A 117 2.07 8.62 1.91
N LEU A 118 1.67 7.40 1.58
CA LEU A 118 2.53 6.24 1.77
C LEU A 118 3.69 6.29 0.76
N GLN A 119 4.94 6.28 1.26
CA GLN A 119 6.14 6.12 0.44
C GLN A 119 6.73 4.72 0.55
N GLY A 120 6.42 4.00 1.64
CA GLY A 120 6.93 2.66 1.82
C GLY A 120 6.27 1.90 2.95
N LEU A 121 6.72 0.65 3.09
CA LEU A 121 6.37 -0.22 4.19
C LEU A 121 7.65 -0.72 4.86
N LEU A 122 7.72 -0.57 6.17
CA LEU A 122 8.68 -1.27 7.01
C LEU A 122 8.02 -2.57 7.43
N GLY A 123 8.67 -3.71 7.26
CA GLY A 123 8.02 -4.97 7.56
C GLY A 123 9.02 -6.09 7.81
N TYR A 124 8.53 -7.13 8.47
CA TYR A 124 9.27 -8.35 8.74
C TYR A 124 8.59 -9.54 8.06
N ALA A 125 9.40 -10.38 7.41
CA ALA A 125 8.92 -11.57 6.73
C ALA A 125 9.89 -12.74 6.94
N ALA A 126 9.32 -13.92 7.17
CA ALA A 126 10.03 -15.19 7.35
C ALA A 126 9.18 -16.33 6.76
N GLY A 127 9.24 -16.50 5.44
CA GLY A 127 8.36 -17.41 4.70
C GLY A 127 6.95 -16.84 4.44
N ALA A 128 6.40 -16.07 5.39
CA ALA A 128 5.20 -15.24 5.22
C ALA A 128 5.45 -13.81 5.74
N VAL A 129 4.57 -12.87 5.41
CA VAL A 129 4.62 -11.51 5.96
C VAL A 129 4.04 -11.52 7.37
N HIS A 130 4.83 -11.07 8.35
CA HIS A 130 4.40 -11.06 9.76
C HIS A 130 3.86 -9.70 10.18
N SER A 131 4.57 -8.64 9.81
CA SER A 131 4.22 -7.28 10.19
C SER A 131 4.57 -6.30 9.09
N THR A 132 3.78 -5.24 9.02
CA THR A 132 4.01 -4.09 8.16
C THR A 132 3.63 -2.83 8.93
N GLN A 133 4.45 -1.79 8.83
CA GLN A 133 4.19 -0.46 9.33
C GLN A 133 4.30 0.53 8.17
N SER A 134 3.32 1.42 8.11
CA SER A 134 3.22 2.46 7.09
C SER A 134 4.31 3.52 7.26
N LEU A 135 5.11 3.77 6.22
CA LEU A 135 6.01 4.92 6.15
C LEU A 135 5.32 6.06 5.39
N CYS A 136 4.77 7.00 6.13
CA CYS A 136 4.11 8.17 5.59
C CYS A 136 5.10 9.34 5.45
N VAL A 137 5.08 10.02 4.30
CA VAL A 137 5.90 11.22 4.05
C VAL A 137 5.01 12.38 3.61
N PRO A 138 5.36 13.63 3.96
CA PRO A 138 4.61 14.78 3.48
C PRO A 138 4.83 14.93 1.98
N ILE A 139 3.82 15.42 1.27
CA ILE A 139 4.04 15.84 -0.12
C ILE A 139 4.72 17.22 -0.11
N VAL A 140 5.95 17.27 -0.63
CA VAL A 140 6.63 18.53 -0.92
C VAL A 140 6.29 18.93 -2.36
N THR A 141 5.43 19.93 -2.49
CA THR A 141 5.10 20.57 -3.77
C THR A 141 6.11 21.64 -4.13
#